data_AF-A0AAU9L1J5-F1
#
_entry.id   AF-A0AAU9L1J5-F1
#
_cell.length_a   1.000
_cell.length_b   1.000
_cell.length_c   1.000
_cell.angle_alpha   90.00
_cell.angle_beta   90.00
_cell.angle_gamma   90.00
#
_symmetry.space_group_name_H-M   'P 1'
#
loop_
_entity.id
_entity.type
_entity.pdbx_description
1 polymer ?
#
loop_
_entity_poly.entity_id
_entity_poly.type
_entity_poly.pdbx_seq_one_letter_code
_entity_poly.pdbx_strand_id
1 'polypeptide(L)' 'MIKLFCGIVGVPGRVLSVDIDVNQSVGDLKKAIQVKKPNELKNVDADELQLFLAKTTDGKWLSDEDLLS' A
#
# COMPACT_ATOMS: atom_id res chain seq x y z
N MET A 1 -1.38 17.32 -2.99
CA MET A 1 -0.38 16.42 -2.35
C MET A 1 -0.91 15.86 -1.04
N ILE A 2 -1.09 14.54 -0.99
CA ILE A 2 -1.47 13.73 0.17
C ILE A 2 -0.30 12.79 0.48
N LYS A 3 -0.04 12.54 1.77
CA LYS A 3 0.94 11.55 2.21
C LYS A 3 0.21 10.32 2.76
N LEU A 4 0.41 9.19 2.10
CA LEU A 4 -0.14 7.90 2.51
C LEU A 4 0.96 7.08 3.20
N PHE A 5 0.57 6.33 4.23
CA PHE A 5 1.42 5.34 4.87
C PHE A 5 0.88 3.96 4.53
N CYS A 6 1.68 3.14 3.88
CA CYS A 6 1.30 1.80 3.43
C CYS A 6 2.17 0.75 4.16
N GLY A 7 1.55 -0.32 4.61
CA GLY A 7 2.23 -1.55 5.02
C GLY A 7 2.20 -2.57 3.90
N ILE A 8 3.21 -3.43 3.82
CA ILE A 8 3.17 -4.64 2.99
C ILE A 8 2.81 -5.81 3.89
N VAL A 9 1.68 -6.44 3.61
CA VAL A 9 1.19 -7.60 4.37
C VAL A 9 2.24 -8.72 4.33
N GLY A 10 2.50 -9.35 5.48
CA GLY A 10 3.48 -10.43 5.58
C GLY A 10 4.95 -9.96 5.60
N VAL A 11 5.21 -8.64 5.58
CA VAL A 11 6.56 -8.07 5.75
C VAL A 11 6.60 -7.22 7.02
N PRO A 12 7.00 -7.80 8.18
CA PRO A 12 6.96 -7.11 9.47
C PRO A 12 7.77 -5.82 9.49
N GLY A 13 7.22 -4.79 10.12
CA GLY A 13 7.96 -3.56 10.48
C GLY A 13 8.35 -2.65 9.31
N ARG A 14 7.83 -2.86 8.10
CA ARG A 14 8.14 -2.02 6.93
C ARG A 14 6.95 -1.20 6.47
N VAL A 15 6.69 -0.10 7.17
CA VAL A 15 5.81 0.96 6.67
C VAL A 15 6.57 1.80 5.64
N LEU A 16 5.95 2.06 4.50
CA LEU A 16 6.43 2.98 3.48
C LEU A 16 5.53 4.23 3.44
N SER A 17 6.13 5.41 3.27
CA SER A 17 5.38 6.62 2.97
C SER A 17 5.36 6.85 1.46
N VAL A 18 4.22 7.24 0.91
CA VAL A 18 4.05 7.58 -0.51
C VAL A 18 3.38 8.93 -0.60
N ASP A 19 3.97 9.84 -1.35
CA ASP A 19 3.39 11.15 -1.65
C ASP A 19 2.67 11.05 -3.00
N ILE A 20 1.41 11.45 -3.04
CA ILE A 20 0.56 11.38 -4.24
C ILE A 20 -0.24 12.67 -4.38
N ASP A 21 -0.48 13.14 -5.61
CA ASP A 21 -1.37 14.27 -5.84
C ASP A 21 -2.84 13.85 -5.84
N VAL A 22 -3.74 14.79 -5.49
CA VAL A 22 -5.18 14.51 -5.42
C VAL A 22 -5.80 14.15 -6.77
N ASN A 23 -5.14 14.56 -7.87
CA ASN A 23 -5.59 14.25 -9.23
C ASN A 23 -5.02 12.93 -9.77
N GLN A 24 -4.15 12.25 -9.02
CA GLN A 24 -3.55 10.99 -9.44
C GLN A 24 -4.46 9.80 -9.11
N SER A 25 -4.41 8.79 -9.97
CA SER A 25 -5.25 7.61 -9.87
C SER A 25 -4.69 6.58 -8.88
N VAL A 26 -5.51 5.58 -8.55
CA VAL A 26 -5.05 4.39 -7.81
C VAL A 26 -3.95 3.65 -8.58
N GLY A 27 -3.98 3.66 -9.92
CA GLY A 27 -2.91 3.08 -10.74
C GLY A 27 -1.57 3.79 -10.53
N ASP A 28 -1.59 5.12 -10.39
CA ASP A 28 -0.39 5.91 -10.08
C ASP A 28 0.13 5.62 -8.67
N LEU A 29 -0.78 5.44 -7.70
CA LEU A 29 -0.43 5.01 -6.35
C LEU A 29 0.30 3.66 -6.37
N LYS A 30 -0.25 2.66 -7.08
CA LYS A 30 0.37 1.33 -7.17
C LYS A 30 1.77 1.39 -7.78
N LYS A 31 1.96 2.16 -8.86
CA LYS A 31 3.29 2.40 -9.47
C LYS A 31 4.26 3.04 -8.48
N ALA A 32 3.81 4.06 -7.74
CA ALA A 32 4.64 4.74 -6.75
C ALA A 32 5.07 3.80 -5.61
N ILE A 33 4.19 2.89 -5.17
CA ILE A 33 4.51 1.85 -4.18
C ILE A 33 5.58 0.90 -4.73
N GLN A 34 5.40 0.38 -5.95
CA GLN A 34 6.35 -0.52 -6.61
C GLN A 34 7.75 0.07 -6.69
N VAL A 35 7.85 1.35 -7.09
CA VAL A 35 9.13 2.09 -7.19
C VAL A 35 9.85 2.22 -5.83
N LYS A 36 9.11 2.31 -4.71
CA LYS A 36 9.72 2.43 -3.38
C LYS A 36 10.22 1.11 -2.79
N LYS A 37 9.74 -0.03 -3.30
CA LYS A 37 10.09 -1.37 -2.82
C LYS A 37 10.44 -2.31 -3.97
N PRO A 38 11.44 -1.95 -4.80
CA PRO A 38 11.73 -2.68 -6.03
C PRO A 38 12.25 -4.10 -5.76
N ASN A 39 12.83 -4.38 -4.60
CA ASN A 39 13.31 -5.71 -4.26
C ASN A 39 12.19 -6.63 -3.77
N GLU A 40 11.29 -6.10 -2.93
CA GLU A 40 10.16 -6.84 -2.38
C GLU A 40 9.07 -7.08 -3.43
N LEU A 41 8.91 -6.13 -4.37
CA LEU A 41 7.89 -6.16 -5.43
C LEU A 41 8.48 -6.42 -6.82
N LYS A 42 9.71 -6.95 -6.91
CA LYS A 42 10.45 -7.16 -8.17
C LYS A 42 9.72 -8.00 -9.23
N ASN A 43 8.85 -8.90 -8.78
CA ASN A 43 8.13 -9.87 -9.60
C ASN A 43 6.62 -9.63 -9.60
N VAL A 44 6.18 -8.46 -9.13
CA VAL A 44 4.76 -8.10 -9.03
C VAL A 44 4.57 -6.85 -9.85
N ASP A 45 3.74 -6.93 -10.89
CA ASP A 45 3.43 -5.77 -11.71
C ASP A 45 2.55 -4.79 -10.93
N ALA A 46 2.69 -3.49 -11.22
CA ALA A 46 2.00 -2.47 -10.45
C ALA A 46 0.47 -2.64 -10.49
N ASP A 47 -0.09 -3.09 -11.61
CA ASP A 47 -1.53 -3.34 -11.75
C ASP A 47 -2.02 -4.55 -10.93
N GLU A 48 -1.16 -5.54 -10.71
CA GLU A 48 -1.42 -6.73 -9.87
C GLU A 48 -1.45 -6.42 -8.36
N LEU A 49 -0.89 -5.30 -7.92
CA LEU A 49 -0.95 -4.92 -6.50
C LEU A 49 -2.39 -4.71 -6.04
N GLN A 50 -2.79 -5.40 -4.98
CA GLN A 50 -4.06 -5.17 -4.30
C GLN A 50 -3.84 -4.24 -3.11
N LEU A 51 -4.64 -3.17 -3.02
CA LEU A 51 -4.56 -2.19 -1.94
C LEU A 51 -5.78 -2.31 -1.06
N PHE A 52 -5.55 -2.33 0.25
CA PHE A 52 -6.58 -2.40 1.27
C PHE A 52 -6.50 -1.16 2.16
N LEU A 53 -7.65 -0.66 2.60
CA LEU A 53 -7.67 0.41 3.58
C LEU A 53 -7.27 -0.16 4.93
N ALA A 54 -6.10 0.26 5.41
CA ALA A 54 -5.58 -0.23 6.67
C ALA A 54 -6.40 0.23 7.90
N LYS A 55 -7.34 1.16 7.75
CA LYS A 55 -8.21 1.62 8.83
C LYS A 55 -9.68 1.46 8.45
N THR A 56 -10.47 0.84 9.32
CA THR A 56 -11.92 0.71 9.16
C THR A 56 -12.64 2.04 9.39
N THR A 57 -13.92 2.11 9.03
CA THR A 57 -14.79 3.27 9.30
C THR A 57 -14.87 3.62 10.78
N ASP A 58 -14.72 2.63 11.66
CA ASP A 58 -14.70 2.80 13.12
C ASP A 58 -13.33 3.23 13.66
N GLY A 59 -12.36 3.42 12.77
CA GLY A 59 -11.04 3.88 13.11
C GLY A 59 -10.10 2.80 13.64
N LYS A 60 -10.44 1.51 13.51
CA LYS A 60 -9.57 0.39 13.89
C LYS A 60 -8.61 0.06 12.77
N TRP A 61 -7.36 -0.28 13.09
CA TRP A 61 -6.42 -0.79 12.09
C TRP A 61 -6.74 -2.24 11.74
N LEU A 62 -6.69 -2.60 10.46
CA LEU A 62 -6.75 -3.99 10.02
C LEU A 62 -5.46 -4.69 10.45
N SER A 63 -5.61 -5.87 11.04
CA SER A 63 -4.50 -6.77 11.29
C SER A 63 -4.12 -7.51 10.00
N ASP A 64 -2.93 -8.12 9.99
CA ASP A 64 -2.55 -9.02 8.88
C ASP A 64 -3.54 -10.21 8.78
N GLU A 65 -4.13 -10.65 9.89
CA GLU A 65 -5.12 -11.73 9.94
C GLU A 65 -6.42 -11.33 9.22
N ASP A 66 -6.85 -10.06 9.37
CA ASP A 66 -8.04 -9.52 8.72
C ASP A 66 -7.89 -9.43 7.18
N LEU A 67 -6.66 -9.46 6.66
CA LEU A 67 -6.35 -9.35 5.23
C LEU A 67 -6.13 -10.71 4.55
N LEU A 68 -5.97 -11.78 5.33
CA LEU A 68 -5.67 -13.13 4.86
C LEU A 68 -6.87 -14.10 4.93
N SER A 69 -8.00 -13.67 5.51
CA SER A 69 -9.25 -14.43 5.63
C SER A 69 -10.15 -14.31 4.40
#